data_AF-A0A0J8SRE4-F1
#
_entry.id   AF-A0A0J8SRE4-F1
#
_cell.length_a   1.000
_cell.length_b   1.000
_cell.length_c   1.000
_cell.angle_alpha   90.00
_cell.angle_beta   90.00
_cell.angle_gamma   90.00
#
_symmetry.space_group_name_H-M   'P 1'
#
loop_
_entity.id
_entity.type
_entity.pdbx_description
1 polymer ?
#
loop_
_entity_poly.entity_id
_entity_poly.type
_entity_poly.pdbx_seq_one_letter_code
_entity_poly.pdbx_strand_id
1 'polypeptide(L)'
;MRIAVIGGGPGGLYFACLMKKWRPSVDITVFERNKADDTFGFGVVFSDATLDIFERYDAESYRAITEHFAYWDDIEIHFKGTVHRIGGNGFCGCSRQTLLILLQNRARALGVDLRFETEIDPDLAIDWWRR
;
A
#
# COMPACT_ATOMS: atom_id res chain seq x y z
N MET A 1 -4.23 12.36 -19.83
CA MET A 1 -4.81 12.73 -18.51
C MET A 1 -3.70 12.63 -17.50
N ARG A 2 -3.54 13.62 -16.61
CA ARG A 2 -2.50 13.63 -15.57
C ARG A 2 -3.16 13.54 -14.20
N ILE A 3 -2.52 12.84 -13.26
CA ILE A 3 -3.01 12.71 -11.88
C ILE A 3 -1.85 12.97 -10.94
N ALA A 4 -2.03 13.91 -10.02
CA ALA A 4 -1.16 14.10 -8.87
C ALA A 4 -1.80 13.38 -7.67
N VAL A 5 -1.03 12.49 -7.04
CA VAL A 5 -1.40 11.81 -5.79
C VAL A 5 -0.59 12.44 -4.68
N ILE A 6 -1.25 13.05 -3.70
CA ILE A 6 -0.59 13.67 -2.55
C ILE A 6 -0.61 12.66 -1.40
N GLY A 7 0.56 12.10 -1.09
CA GLY A 7 0.79 11.08 -0.06
C GLY A 7 1.26 9.74 -0.64
N GLY A 8 2.46 9.33 -0.23
CA GLY A 8 3.12 8.05 -0.55
C GLY A 8 2.77 6.91 0.41
N GLY A 9 1.62 6.98 1.09
CA GLY A 9 1.12 5.89 1.92
C GLY A 9 0.45 4.76 1.12
N PRO A 10 -0.02 3.69 1.78
CA PRO A 10 -0.57 2.52 1.08
C PRO A 10 -1.75 2.85 0.15
N GLY A 11 -2.65 3.74 0.58
CA GLY A 11 -3.79 4.15 -0.24
C GLY A 11 -3.38 4.88 -1.53
N GLY A 12 -2.46 5.85 -1.42
CA GLY A 12 -1.98 6.63 -2.57
C GLY A 12 -1.17 5.79 -3.56
N LEU A 13 -0.25 4.98 -3.04
CA LEU A 13 0.55 4.07 -3.86
C LEU A 13 -0.31 3.02 -4.55
N TYR A 14 -1.24 2.39 -3.82
CA TYR A 14 -2.07 1.33 -4.40
C TYR A 14 -3.09 1.88 -5.41
N PHE A 15 -3.66 3.07 -5.15
CA PHE A 15 -4.45 3.78 -6.15
C PHE A 15 -3.65 4.02 -7.43
N ALA A 16 -2.42 4.54 -7.32
CA ALA A 16 -1.57 4.79 -8.49
C ALA A 16 -1.29 3.51 -9.28
N CYS A 17 -1.05 2.40 -8.59
CA CYS A 17 -0.87 1.08 -9.21
C CYS A 17 -2.13 0.65 -9.98
N LEU A 18 -3.29 0.61 -9.31
CA LEU A 18 -4.54 0.18 -9.94
C LEU A 18 -4.93 1.09 -11.12
N MET A 19 -4.73 2.39 -10.99
CA MET A 19 -5.03 3.36 -12.04
C MET A 19 -4.12 3.19 -13.26
N LYS A 20 -2.81 2.98 -13.07
CA LYS A 20 -1.88 2.65 -14.17
C LYS A 20 -2.23 1.33 -14.84
N LYS A 21 -2.58 0.31 -14.08
CA LYS A 21 -3.01 -0.99 -14.63
C LYS A 21 -4.28 -0.87 -15.47
N TRP A 22 -5.25 -0.08 -15.01
CA TRP A 22 -6.49 0.12 -15.74
C TRP A 22 -6.32 1.01 -16.97
N ARG A 23 -5.50 2.07 -16.89
CA ARG A 23 -5.20 2.97 -18.01
C ARG A 23 -3.70 3.33 -18.05
N PRO A 24 -2.88 2.55 -18.78
CA PRO A 24 -1.43 2.75 -18.83
C PRO A 24 -0.98 4.14 -19.34
N SER A 25 -1.80 4.77 -20.19
CA SER A 25 -1.54 6.07 -20.79
C SER A 25 -1.78 7.27 -19.86
N VAL A 26 -2.23 7.05 -18.62
CA VAL A 26 -2.42 8.13 -17.64
C VAL A 26 -1.08 8.44 -16.99
N ASP A 27 -0.66 9.70 -16.99
CA ASP A 27 0.55 10.12 -16.31
C ASP A 27 0.24 10.33 -14.83
N ILE A 28 0.91 9.59 -13.96
CA ILE A 28 0.66 9.65 -12.51
C ILE A 28 1.96 10.01 -11.81
N THR A 29 1.91 11.03 -10.97
CA THR A 29 2.99 11.39 -10.05
C THR A 29 2.46 11.30 -8.62
N VAL A 30 3.18 10.58 -7.76
CA VAL A 30 2.94 10.53 -6.32
C VAL A 30 3.96 11.43 -5.65
N PHE A 31 3.49 12.36 -4.83
CA PHE A 31 4.31 13.25 -4.02
C PHE A 31 4.23 12.84 -2.56
N GLU A 32 5.39 12.70 -1.92
CA GLU A 32 5.51 12.35 -0.50
C GLU A 32 6.50 13.31 0.17
N ARG A 33 6.12 13.83 1.34
CA ARG A 33 6.94 14.78 2.11
C ARG A 33 8.13 14.10 2.77
N ASN A 34 7.99 12.83 3.15
CA ASN A 34 9.01 12.07 3.86
C ASN A 34 9.93 11.32 2.88
N LYS A 35 10.98 10.69 3.42
CA LYS A 35 11.83 9.77 2.66
C LYS A 35 11.08 8.48 2.33
N ALA A 36 11.58 7.75 1.33
CA ALA A 36 10.95 6.52 0.86
C ALA A 36 10.87 5.41 1.92
N ASP A 37 11.80 5.41 2.87
CA ASP A 37 11.92 4.45 3.97
C ASP A 37 11.45 5.00 5.32
N ASP A 38 11.06 6.28 5.37
CA ASP A 38 10.58 6.93 6.57
C ASP A 38 9.10 6.61 6.78
N THR A 39 8.84 5.71 7.73
CA THR A 39 7.49 5.25 8.04
C THR A 39 7.24 5.23 9.53
N PHE A 40 6.02 5.58 9.91
CA PHE A 40 5.53 5.52 11.27
C PHE A 40 4.61 4.32 11.46
N GLY A 41 4.72 3.64 12.60
CA GLY A 41 3.96 2.43 12.93
C GLY A 41 4.76 1.14 12.74
N PHE A 42 4.20 0.04 13.24
CA PHE A 42 4.92 -1.24 13.38
C PHE A 42 4.52 -2.23 12.29
N GLY A 43 3.32 -2.81 12.43
CA GLY A 43 2.81 -3.84 11.55
C GLY A 43 1.49 -3.47 10.89
N VAL A 44 1.19 -4.16 9.81
CA VAL A 44 -0.11 -4.16 9.14
C VAL A 44 -0.61 -5.59 9.05
N VAL A 45 -1.92 -5.77 9.18
CA VAL A 45 -2.58 -7.07 9.06
C VAL A 45 -3.68 -6.95 8.01
N PHE A 46 -3.74 -7.91 7.10
CA PHE A 46 -4.82 -8.06 6.13
C PHE A 46 -5.59 -9.35 6.40
N SER A 47 -6.91 -9.29 6.28
CA SER A 47 -7.74 -10.49 6.24
C SER A 47 -7.67 -11.16 4.87
N ASP A 48 -8.02 -12.44 4.80
CA ASP A 48 -8.20 -13.16 3.52
C ASP A 48 -9.13 -12.40 2.57
N ALA A 49 -10.27 -11.90 3.07
CA ALA A 49 -11.19 -11.11 2.25
C ALA A 49 -10.53 -9.87 1.62
N THR A 50 -9.53 -9.28 2.29
CA THR A 50 -8.76 -8.17 1.73
C THR A 50 -7.73 -8.68 0.71
N LEU A 51 -7.05 -9.78 1.02
CA LEU A 51 -6.11 -10.42 0.11
C LEU A 51 -6.76 -10.88 -1.20
N ASP A 52 -7.99 -11.40 -1.16
CA ASP A 52 -8.78 -11.76 -2.35
C ASP A 52 -8.99 -10.57 -3.30
N ILE A 53 -9.14 -9.35 -2.74
CA ILE A 53 -9.24 -8.12 -3.52
C ILE A 53 -7.89 -7.79 -4.18
N PHE A 54 -6.78 -7.94 -3.45
CA PHE A 54 -5.45 -7.80 -4.03
C PHE A 54 -5.22 -8.80 -5.15
N GLU A 55 -5.57 -10.07 -4.97
CA GLU A 55 -5.39 -11.10 -5.99
C GLU A 55 -6.18 -10.77 -7.26
N ARG A 56 -7.46 -10.40 -7.09
CA ARG A 56 -8.37 -10.10 -8.21
C ARG A 56 -7.91 -8.90 -9.04
N TYR A 57 -7.47 -7.83 -8.41
CA TYR A 57 -7.17 -6.57 -9.10
C TYR A 57 -5.68 -6.35 -9.34
N ASP A 58 -4.82 -6.92 -8.51
CA ASP A 58 -3.37 -6.89 -8.65
C ASP A 58 -2.62 -8.11 -8.11
N ALA A 59 -2.77 -9.25 -8.79
CA ALA A 59 -2.08 -10.52 -8.52
C ALA A 59 -0.56 -10.41 -8.29
N GLU A 60 0.12 -9.41 -8.85
CA GLU A 60 1.56 -9.22 -8.60
C GLU A 60 1.82 -8.57 -7.24
N SER A 61 1.04 -7.55 -6.87
CA SER A 61 1.06 -7.01 -5.49
C SER A 61 0.66 -8.07 -4.49
N TYR A 62 -0.39 -8.85 -4.79
CA TYR A 62 -0.82 -9.97 -3.95
C TYR A 62 0.34 -10.94 -3.69
N ARG A 63 0.97 -11.49 -4.74
CA ARG A 63 2.10 -12.42 -4.59
C ARG A 63 3.24 -11.84 -3.76
N ALA A 64 3.64 -10.61 -4.09
CA ALA A 64 4.73 -9.93 -3.39
C ALA A 64 4.40 -9.71 -1.90
N ILE A 65 3.16 -9.38 -1.57
CA ILE A 65 2.65 -9.27 -0.20
C ILE A 65 2.67 -10.65 0.47
N THR A 66 2.02 -11.66 -0.08
CA THR A 66 1.90 -12.98 0.57
C THR A 66 3.25 -13.68 0.77
N GLU A 67 4.24 -13.44 -0.09
CA GLU A 67 5.60 -14.00 0.05
C GLU A 67 6.39 -13.40 1.23
N HIS A 68 6.05 -12.18 1.67
CA HIS A 68 6.78 -11.47 2.72
C HIS A 68 6.03 -11.42 4.05
N PHE A 69 4.81 -11.97 4.12
CA PHE A 69 3.95 -11.86 5.28
C PHE A 69 3.92 -13.19 6.05
N ALA A 70 3.92 -13.11 7.37
CA ALA A 70 3.60 -14.25 8.20
C ALA A 70 2.07 -14.45 8.19
N TYR A 71 1.64 -15.70 8.16
CA TYR A 71 0.24 -16.08 8.05
C TYR A 71 -0.22 -16.80 9.32
N TRP A 72 -1.42 -16.45 9.79
CA TRP A 72 -2.05 -17.04 10.97
C TRP A 72 -3.54 -17.25 10.71
N ASP A 73 -4.09 -18.29 11.32
CA ASP A 73 -5.47 -18.76 11.18
C ASP A 73 -6.29 -18.64 12.47
N ASP A 74 -5.61 -18.65 13.62
CA ASP A 74 -6.20 -18.61 14.94
C ASP A 74 -6.04 -17.25 15.64
N ILE A 75 -7.13 -16.74 16.22
CA ILE A 75 -7.11 -15.65 17.20
C ILE A 75 -7.31 -16.21 18.60
N GLU A 76 -6.47 -15.80 19.54
CA GLU A 76 -6.65 -16.10 20.96
C GLU A 76 -7.15 -14.87 21.74
N ILE A 77 -8.18 -15.10 22.55
CA ILE A 77 -8.68 -14.12 23.52
C ILE A 77 -8.29 -14.60 24.91
N HIS A 78 -7.43 -13.82 25.57
CA HIS A 78 -6.99 -14.05 26.94
C HIS A 78 -7.81 -13.19 27.89
N PHE A 79 -8.66 -13.80 28.73
CA PHE A 79 -9.55 -13.08 29.63
C PHE A 79 -9.67 -13.75 30.98
N LYS A 80 -9.33 -13.04 32.07
CA LYS A 80 -9.45 -13.55 33.47
C LYS A 80 -8.84 -14.95 33.68
N GLY A 81 -7.74 -15.25 33.01
CA GLY A 81 -7.07 -16.56 33.10
C GLY A 81 -7.68 -17.66 32.24
N THR A 82 -8.71 -17.38 31.44
CA THR A 82 -9.18 -18.29 30.38
C THR A 82 -8.59 -17.90 29.03
N VAL A 83 -8.38 -18.89 28.17
CA VAL A 83 -7.96 -18.71 26.79
C VAL A 83 -9.06 -19.26 25.88
N HIS A 84 -9.60 -18.40 25.01
CA HIS A 84 -10.57 -18.78 24.00
C HIS A 84 -9.90 -18.67 22.63
N ARG A 85 -9.79 -19.78 21.91
CA ARG A 85 -9.22 -19.82 20.56
C ARG A 85 -10.34 -19.83 19.53
N ILE A 86 -10.26 -18.92 18.56
CA ILE A 86 -11.22 -18.75 17.47
C ILE A 86 -10.45 -18.92 16.15
N GLY A 87 -10.62 -20.09 15.53
CA GLY A 87 -10.03 -20.38 14.23
C GLY A 87 -10.92 -19.96 13.05
N GLY A 88 -10.39 -20.20 11.85
CA GLY A 88 -11.10 -19.94 10.59
C GLY A 88 -11.08 -18.47 10.15
N ASN A 89 -10.24 -17.64 10.78
CA ASN A 89 -10.03 -16.27 10.37
C ASN A 89 -8.59 -16.15 9.86
N GLY A 90 -8.39 -16.33 8.55
CA GLY A 90 -7.07 -16.18 7.96
C GLY A 90 -6.65 -14.71 7.88
N PHE A 91 -5.45 -14.43 8.38
CA PHE A 91 -4.82 -13.13 8.24
C PHE A 91 -3.33 -13.27 7.92
N CYS A 92 -2.81 -12.30 7.19
CA CYS A 92 -1.38 -12.14 7.00
C CYS A 92 -0.91 -10.81 7.58
N GLY A 93 0.32 -10.76 8.10
CA GLY A 93 0.91 -9.53 8.58
C GLY A 93 2.39 -9.39 8.28
N CYS A 94 2.83 -8.15 8.12
CA CYS A 94 4.24 -7.78 7.99
C CYS A 94 4.49 -6.40 8.59
N SER A 95 5.76 -5.95 8.54
CA SER A 95 6.10 -4.57 8.88
C SER A 95 5.46 -3.58 7.89
N ARG A 96 4.96 -2.44 8.38
CA ARG A 96 4.41 -1.40 7.50
C ARG A 96 5.45 -0.92 6.48
N GLN A 97 6.72 -0.87 6.87
CA GLN A 97 7.84 -0.51 5.99
C GLN A 97 7.94 -1.46 4.80
N THR A 98 7.86 -2.76 5.04
CA THR A 98 7.87 -3.78 3.99
C THR A 98 6.72 -3.55 3.00
N LEU A 99 5.49 -3.34 3.48
CA LEU A 99 4.35 -3.05 2.59
C LEU A 99 4.61 -1.82 1.71
N LEU A 100 5.12 -0.73 2.29
CA LEU A 100 5.41 0.49 1.52
C LEU A 100 6.46 0.24 0.45
N ILE A 101 7.56 -0.46 0.77
CA ILE A 101 8.61 -0.78 -0.21
C ILE A 101 8.03 -1.63 -1.35
N LEU A 102 7.22 -2.64 -1.05
CA LEU A 102 6.59 -3.49 -2.07
C LEU A 102 5.68 -2.67 -3.00
N LEU A 103 4.83 -1.81 -2.43
CA LEU A 103 3.94 -0.95 -3.22
C LEU A 103 4.69 0.12 -4.02
N GLN A 104 5.77 0.68 -3.49
CA GLN A 104 6.63 1.61 -4.23
C GLN A 104 7.30 0.93 -5.42
N ASN A 105 7.85 -0.28 -5.22
CA ASN A 105 8.46 -1.06 -6.28
C ASN A 105 7.44 -1.39 -7.36
N ARG A 106 6.22 -1.79 -6.95
CA ARG A 106 5.11 -2.02 -7.87
C ARG A 106 4.75 -0.77 -8.67
N ALA A 107 4.62 0.37 -8.02
CA ALA A 107 4.29 1.64 -8.67
C ALA A 107 5.36 2.05 -9.69
N ARG A 108 6.66 1.93 -9.34
CA ARG A 108 7.78 2.19 -10.27
C ARG A 108 7.74 1.25 -11.47
N ALA A 109 7.49 -0.05 -11.26
CA ALA A 109 7.38 -1.03 -12.34
C ALA A 109 6.24 -0.72 -13.33
N LEU A 110 5.17 -0.08 -12.84
CA LEU A 110 4.04 0.37 -13.66
C LEU A 110 4.24 1.76 -14.28
N GLY A 111 5.41 2.39 -14.09
CA GLY A 111 5.74 3.69 -14.65
C GLY A 111 5.09 4.88 -13.92
N VAL A 112 4.79 4.75 -12.62
CA VAL A 112 4.40 5.88 -11.77
C VAL A 112 5.65 6.67 -11.39
N ASP A 113 5.60 7.99 -11.50
CA ASP A 113 6.65 8.89 -11.00
C ASP A 113 6.50 9.08 -9.49
N LEU A 114 7.49 8.67 -8.69
CA LEU A 114 7.48 8.80 -7.23
C LEU A 114 8.47 9.88 -6.81
N ARG A 115 7.97 10.94 -6.16
CA ARG A 115 8.76 12.07 -5.67
C ARG A 115 8.67 12.16 -4.16
N PHE A 116 9.71 11.64 -3.51
CA PHE A 116 9.91 11.74 -2.06
C PHE A 116 10.56 13.06 -1.70
N GLU A 117 10.56 13.38 -0.39
CA GLU A 117 11.09 14.65 0.13
C GLU A 117 10.52 15.88 -0.60
N THR A 118 9.28 15.76 -1.08
CA THR A 118 8.58 16.78 -1.86
C THR A 118 7.29 17.13 -1.16
N GLU A 119 7.32 18.20 -0.36
CA GLU A 119 6.11 18.77 0.22
C GLU A 119 5.31 19.53 -0.84
N ILE A 120 4.03 19.20 -0.96
CA ILE A 120 3.10 19.91 -1.83
C ILE A 120 2.34 20.93 -1.01
N ASP A 121 2.57 22.19 -1.33
CA ASP A 121 1.71 23.28 -0.91
C ASP A 121 0.43 23.25 -1.78
N PRO A 122 -0.77 23.25 -1.17
CA PRO A 122 -2.04 23.27 -1.87
C PRO A 122 -2.15 24.38 -2.94
N ASP A 123 -1.53 25.54 -2.73
CA ASP A 123 -1.58 26.66 -3.68
C ASP A 123 -0.61 26.47 -4.85
N LEU A 124 0.49 25.72 -4.65
CA LEU A 124 1.48 25.37 -5.68
C LEU A 124 1.08 24.16 -6.53
N ALA A 125 0.12 23.34 -6.07
CA ALA A 125 -0.35 22.16 -6.81
C ALA A 125 -0.96 22.50 -8.18
N ILE A 126 -1.46 23.73 -8.35
CA ILE A 126 -2.06 24.23 -9.60
C ILE A 126 -0.99 24.43 -10.69
N ASP A 127 0.21 24.86 -10.31
CA ASP A 127 1.28 25.16 -11.28
C ASP A 127 1.94 23.90 -11.86
N TRP A 128 1.94 22.79 -11.10
CA TRP A 128 2.36 21.49 -11.63
C TRP A 128 1.49 21.03 -12.80
N TRP A 129 0.19 21.35 -12.75
CA TRP A 129 -0.76 20.99 -13.81
C TRP A 129 -0.55 21.79 -15.10
N ARG A 130 -0.02 23.01 -15.00
CA ARG A 130 0.15 23.92 -16.14
C ARG A 130 1.43 23.69 -16.94
N ARG A 131 2.41 22.96 -16.40
CA ARG A 131 3.66 22.56 -17.06
C ARG A 131 3.55 21.16 -17.59
#